data_AF-A0A173VTW4-F1
#
_entry.id   AF-A0A173VTW4-F1
#
_cell.length_a   1.000
_cell.length_b   1.000
_cell.length_c   1.000
_cell.angle_alpha   90.00
_cell.angle_beta   90.00
_cell.angle_gamma   90.00
#
_symmetry.space_group_name_H-M   'P 1'
#
loop_
_entity.id
_entity.type
_entity.pdbx_description
1 polymer ?
#
loop_
_entity_poly.entity_id
_entity_poly.type
_entity_poly.pdbx_seq_one_letter_code
_entity_poly.pdbx_strand_id
1 'polypeptide(L)' 'MKYYCIKQHDITDCGAACLATICRHNGYKIGISKMREVAGTGAGLGYLATR' A
#
# COMPACT_ATOMS: atom_id res chain seq x y z
N MET A 1 17.61 -14.66 6.25
CA MET A 1 16.65 -13.81 5.50
C MET A 1 15.83 -13.00 6.49
N LYS A 2 15.74 -11.67 6.34
CA LYS A 2 14.81 -10.85 7.13
C LYS A 2 13.54 -10.65 6.31
N TYR A 3 12.41 -11.14 6.81
CA TYR A 3 11.11 -10.88 6.22
C TYR A 3 10.59 -9.54 6.72
N TYR A 4 10.20 -8.67 5.79
CA TYR A 4 9.48 -7.46 6.13
C TYR A 4 7.99 -7.80 6.25
N CYS A 5 7.32 -7.19 7.21
CA CYS A 5 5.88 -7.28 7.37
C CYS A 5 5.38 -5.89 7.74
N ILE A 6 4.64 -5.27 6.83
CA ILE A 6 4.03 -3.97 7.07
C ILE A 6 2.61 -4.21 7.56
N LYS A 7 2.32 -3.71 8.77
CA LYS A 7 0.98 -3.81 9.35
C LYS A 7 0.02 -2.91 8.56
N GLN A 8 -1.16 -3.44 8.25
CA GLN A 8 -2.26 -2.63 7.74
C GLN A 8 -2.72 -1.63 8.80
N HIS A 9 -3.04 -0.41 8.37
CA HIS A 9 -3.51 0.64 9.27
C HIS A 9 -5.03 0.77 9.24
N ASP A 10 -5.67 0.30 8.17
CA ASP A 10 -7.11 0.22 7.98
C ASP A 10 -7.53 -1.20 7.57
N ILE A 11 -8.83 -1.53 7.64
CA ILE A 11 -9.36 -2.80 7.13
C ILE A 11 -9.23 -2.92 5.61
N THR A 12 -9.27 -1.80 4.87
CA THR A 12 -9.16 -1.79 3.39
C THR A 12 -7.73 -1.81 2.87
N ASP A 13 -6.74 -1.80 3.76
CA ASP A 13 -5.32 -1.70 3.41
C ASP A 13 -4.64 -3.01 3.05
N CYS A 14 -5.34 -4.14 3.13
CA CYS A 14 -4.71 -5.45 2.94
C CYS A 14 -3.86 -5.52 1.65
N GLY A 15 -4.37 -4.97 0.54
CA GLY A 15 -3.63 -4.86 -0.73
C GLY A 15 -2.43 -3.90 -0.67
N ALA A 16 -2.63 -2.69 -0.11
CA ALA A 16 -1.58 -1.69 0.00
C ALA A 16 -0.43 -2.14 0.92
N ALA A 17 -0.74 -2.86 2.01
CA ALA A 17 0.23 -3.42 2.94
C ALA A 17 1.09 -4.52 2.30
N CYS A 18 0.48 -5.39 1.48
CA CYS A 18 1.19 -6.41 0.71
C CYS A 18 2.18 -5.78 -0.28
N LEU A 19 1.73 -4.81 -1.07
CA LEU A 19 2.59 -4.11 -2.03
C LEU A 19 3.73 -3.38 -1.34
N ALA A 20 3.43 -2.64 -0.26
CA ALA A 20 4.45 -1.95 0.53
C ALA A 20 5.50 -2.93 1.10
N THR A 21 5.09 -4.12 1.51
CA THR A 21 5.98 -5.17 2.02
C THR A 21 6.95 -5.67 0.95
N ILE A 22 6.46 -5.93 -0.27
CA ILE A 22 7.29 -6.32 -1.42
C ILE A 22 8.26 -5.21 -1.79
N CYS A 23 7.80 -3.96 -1.87
CA CYS A 23 8.66 -2.81 -2.12
C CYS A 23 9.77 -2.70 -1.09
N ARG A 24 9.45 -2.89 0.19
CA ARG A 24 10.43 -2.84 1.29
C ARG A 24 11.47 -3.95 1.18
N HIS A 25 11.06 -5.14 0.78
CA HIS A 25 11.97 -6.26 0.54
C HIS A 25 12.95 -5.97 -0.60
N ASN A 26 12.52 -5.23 -1.62
CA ASN A 26 13.35 -4.79 -2.74
C ASN A 26 14.13 -3.49 -2.47
N GLY A 27 14.17 -3.00 -1.22
CA GLY A 27 14.93 -1.82 -0.83
C GLY A 27 14.21 -0.48 -0.99
N TYR A 28 12.99 -0.47 -1.55
CA TYR A 28 12.19 0.75 -1.69
C TYR A 28 11.49 1.11 -0.38
N LYS A 29 11.61 2.37 0.04
CA LYS A 29 10.97 2.90 1.27
C LYS A 29 9.71 3.70 0.91
N ILE A 30 8.66 3.00 0.49
CA ILE A 30 7.38 3.63 0.15
C ILE A 30 6.42 3.45 1.33
N GLY A 31 5.81 4.54 1.80
CA GLY A 31 4.83 4.51 2.87
C GLY A 31 3.47 3.96 2.41
N ILE A 32 2.70 3.40 3.34
CA ILE A 32 1.40 2.79 3.03
C ILE A 32 0.41 3.78 2.42
N SER A 33 0.44 5.06 2.82
CA SER A 33 -0.41 6.12 2.26
C SER A 33 -0.20 6.32 0.76
N LYS A 34 1.04 6.25 0.30
CA LYS A 34 1.36 6.36 -1.14
C LYS A 34 0.89 5.11 -1.89
N MET A 35 0.99 3.93 -1.27
CA MET A 35 0.45 2.69 -1.84
C MET A 35 -1.08 2.70 -1.92
N ARG A 36 -1.78 3.31 -0.96
CA ARG A 36 -3.25 3.46 -1.03
C ARG A 36 -3.68 4.30 -2.22
N GLU A 37 -2.94 5.36 -2.54
CA GLU A 37 -3.19 6.24 -3.69
C GLU A 37 -2.97 5.48 -5.01
N VAL A 38 -1.82 4.80 -5.13
CA VAL A 38 -1.45 4.07 -6.36
C VAL A 38 -2.32 2.82 -6.59
N ALA A 39 -2.65 2.08 -5.52
CA ALA A 39 -3.47 0.89 -5.59
C ALA A 39 -4.98 1.19 -5.65
N GLY A 40 -5.38 2.44 -5.44
CA GLY A 40 -6.80 2.84 -5.41
C GLY A 40 -7.58 2.26 -4.21
N THR A 41 -6.90 1.81 -3.15
CA THR A 41 -7.51 1.13 -1.99
C THR A 41 -7.89 2.08 -0.85
N GLY A 42 -7.60 3.38 -0.99
CA GLY A 42 -8.12 4.40 -0.09
C GLY A 42 -9.65 4.50 -0.22
N ALA A 43 -10.37 4.39 0.91
CA ALA A 43 -11.82 4.56 0.97
C ALA A 43 -12.23 5.89 0.29
N GLY A 44 -12.66 5.82 -0.97
CA GLY A 44 -13.25 6.95 -1.71
C GLY A 44 -12.52 7.47 -2.95
N LEU A 45 -11.35 6.96 -3.36
CA LEU A 45 -10.61 7.54 -4.50
C LEU A 45 -10.70 6.78 -5.84
N GLY A 46 -11.37 5.62 -5.89
CA GLY A 46 -11.63 4.92 -7.16
C GLY A 46 -12.42 5.75 -8.19
N TYR A 47 -13.14 6.79 -7.76
CA TYR A 47 -13.92 7.68 -8.64
C TYR A 47 -13.15 8.89 -9.19
N LEU A 48 -11.98 9.23 -8.64
CA LEU A 48 -11.23 10.42 -9.05
C LEU A 48 -9.99 10.10 -9.91
N ALA A 49 -9.52 8.85 -9.95
CA ALA A 49 -8.36 8.46 -10.75
C ALA A 49 -8.63 8.27 -12.26
N THR A 50 -9.85 8.50 -12.73
CA THR A 50 -10.23 8.45 -14.17
C THR A 50 -10.71 9.80 -14.72
N ARG A 51 -10.44 10.91 -14.03
CA ARG A 51 -10.71 12.27 -14.55
C ARG A 51 -9.43 13.09 -14.68
#